data_AF-A0A2R6HSW2-F1
#
_entry.id   AF-A0A2R6HSW2-F1
#
_cell.length_a   1.000
_cell.length_b   1.000
_cell.length_c   1.000
_cell.angle_alpha   90.00
_cell.angle_beta   90.00
_cell.angle_gamma   90.00
#
_symmetry.space_group_name_H-M   'P 1'
#
loop_
_entity.id
_entity.type
_entity.pdbx_description
1 polymer ?
#
loop_
_entity_poly.entity_id
_entity_poly.type
_entity_poly.pdbx_seq_one_letter_code
_entity_poly.pdbx_strand_id
1 'polypeptide(L)'
;MHTDGEFLPATAAAARDRYEQLGARAQVVVKAVAKAMAFDGEEYNERVTSDVIETAREAMFGEQLQVRVGTRAEFEAWREEAAQSVEVIGADNVGHVAWHAPPFADSAVAATFQDEERAAVSTLRRQAVARIYLDVV
;
A
#
# COMPACT_ATOMS: atom_id res chain seq x y z
N MET A 1 -18.75 5.63 5.90
CA MET A 1 -17.43 4.96 5.92
C MET A 1 -17.52 3.50 5.43
N HIS A 2 -16.52 3.02 4.69
CA HIS A 2 -16.30 1.59 4.41
C HIS A 2 -14.80 1.25 4.49
N THR A 3 -14.45 -0.04 4.40
CA THR A 3 -13.06 -0.52 4.39
C THR A 3 -12.79 -1.27 3.09
N ASP A 4 -11.68 -0.95 2.43
CA ASP A 4 -11.15 -1.65 1.25
C ASP A 4 -9.86 -2.41 1.63
N GLY A 5 -9.67 -3.63 1.14
CA GLY A 5 -8.56 -4.51 1.55
C GLY A 5 -8.84 -5.27 2.85
N GLU A 6 -7.92 -6.17 3.24
CA GLU A 6 -8.16 -7.17 4.29
C GLU A 6 -7.06 -7.27 5.35
N PHE A 7 -5.88 -6.72 5.09
CA PHE A 7 -4.72 -6.82 5.98
C PHE A 7 -4.43 -5.51 6.73
N LEU A 8 -4.61 -5.54 8.06
CA LEU A 8 -4.14 -4.48 8.97
C LEU A 8 -3.21 -5.12 10.00
N PRO A 9 -1.87 -5.06 9.81
CA PRO A 9 -0.93 -5.71 10.71
C PRO A 9 -0.95 -5.07 12.09
N ALA A 10 -1.12 -5.90 13.13
CA ALA A 10 -1.09 -5.45 14.52
C ALA A 10 0.33 -5.18 15.04
N THR A 11 1.36 -5.71 14.38
CA THR A 11 2.78 -5.61 14.76
C THR A 11 3.67 -5.51 13.51
N ALA A 12 4.86 -4.95 13.67
CA ALA A 12 5.89 -4.95 12.62
C ALA A 12 6.26 -6.37 12.18
N ALA A 13 6.36 -7.32 13.13
CA ALA A 13 6.62 -8.72 12.82
C ALA A 13 5.52 -9.33 11.93
N ALA A 14 4.24 -9.06 12.20
CA ALA A 14 3.15 -9.54 11.35
C ALA A 14 3.22 -8.95 9.93
N ALA A 15 3.64 -7.68 9.80
CA ALA A 15 3.87 -7.07 8.49
C ALA A 15 5.02 -7.77 7.74
N ARG A 16 6.15 -8.01 8.41
CA ARG A 16 7.32 -8.72 7.86
C ARG A 16 6.97 -10.13 7.42
N ASP A 17 6.34 -10.91 8.28
CA ASP A 17 5.92 -12.29 7.98
C ASP A 17 5.02 -12.34 6.75
N ARG A 18 4.08 -11.38 6.64
CA ARG A 18 3.19 -11.30 5.48
C ARG A 18 3.95 -10.91 4.22
N TYR A 19 4.89 -9.97 4.33
CA TYR A 19 5.73 -9.52 3.23
C TYR A 19 6.62 -10.66 2.70
N GLU A 20 7.26 -11.43 3.57
CA GLU A 20 8.08 -12.62 3.25
C GLU A 20 7.32 -13.66 2.43
N GLN A 21 6.06 -13.92 2.78
CA GLN A 21 5.21 -14.87 2.04
C GLN A 21 4.91 -14.46 0.58
N LEU A 22 5.16 -13.20 0.22
CA LEU A 22 4.91 -12.68 -1.13
C LEU A 22 6.10 -12.81 -2.08
N GLY A 23 7.33 -13.03 -1.59
CA GLY A 23 8.54 -13.01 -2.42
C GLY A 23 8.49 -14.00 -3.60
N ALA A 24 8.21 -15.28 -3.32
CA ALA A 24 8.09 -16.30 -4.36
C ALA A 24 6.92 -16.01 -5.32
N ARG A 25 5.81 -15.45 -4.82
CA ARG A 25 4.63 -15.13 -5.63
C ARG A 25 4.92 -13.97 -6.59
N ALA A 26 5.63 -12.94 -6.13
CA ALA A 26 6.06 -11.81 -6.94
C ALA A 26 6.91 -12.27 -8.12
N GLN A 27 7.90 -13.14 -7.87
CA GLN A 27 8.74 -13.71 -8.93
C GLN A 27 7.93 -14.49 -9.96
N VAL A 28 6.98 -15.32 -9.53
CA VAL A 28 6.11 -16.08 -10.46
C VAL A 28 5.29 -15.14 -11.34
N VAL A 29 4.71 -14.10 -10.77
CA VAL A 29 3.90 -13.13 -11.54
C VAL A 29 4.74 -12.35 -12.53
N VAL A 30 5.89 -11.82 -12.12
CA VAL A 30 6.79 -11.07 -13.02
C VAL A 30 7.27 -11.97 -14.17
N LYS A 31 7.62 -13.23 -13.88
CA LYS A 31 7.99 -14.20 -14.90
C LYS A 31 6.85 -14.48 -15.89
N ALA A 32 5.62 -14.60 -15.40
CA ALA A 32 4.46 -14.81 -16.26
C ALA A 32 4.22 -13.60 -17.18
N VAL A 33 4.34 -12.38 -16.65
CA VAL A 33 4.20 -11.14 -17.43
C VAL A 33 5.29 -11.00 -18.48
N ALA A 34 6.56 -11.20 -18.11
CA ALA A 34 7.68 -11.15 -19.06
C ALA A 34 7.52 -12.18 -20.20
N LYS A 35 7.05 -13.39 -19.86
CA LYS A 35 6.73 -14.41 -20.87
C LYS A 35 5.58 -13.97 -21.79
N ALA A 36 4.54 -13.33 -21.27
CA ALA A 36 3.44 -12.80 -22.07
C ALA A 36 3.89 -11.67 -23.01
N MET A 37 4.92 -10.93 -22.60
CA MET A 37 5.61 -9.92 -23.43
C MET A 37 6.61 -10.52 -24.42
N ALA A 38 6.71 -11.86 -24.50
CA ALA A 38 7.63 -12.59 -25.37
C ALA A 38 9.13 -12.33 -25.13
N PHE A 39 9.51 -11.96 -23.90
CA PHE A 39 10.92 -11.87 -23.53
C PHE A 39 11.58 -13.24 -23.66
N ASP A 40 12.73 -13.29 -24.32
CA ASP A 40 13.57 -14.48 -24.33
C ASP A 40 14.39 -14.58 -23.04
N GLY A 41 15.26 -15.60 -22.95
CA GLY A 41 16.06 -15.83 -21.74
C GLY A 41 17.11 -14.75 -21.48
N GLU A 42 17.67 -14.13 -22.53
CA GLU A 42 18.69 -13.08 -22.39
C GLU A 42 18.01 -11.78 -21.93
N GLU A 43 16.94 -11.38 -22.61
CA GLU A 43 16.16 -10.19 -22.28
C GLU A 43 15.55 -10.30 -20.87
N TYR A 44 15.05 -11.49 -20.48
CA TYR A 44 14.57 -11.71 -19.13
C TYR A 44 15.67 -11.48 -18.09
N ASN A 45 16.86 -12.04 -18.28
CA ASN A 45 17.95 -11.92 -17.31
C ASN A 45 18.50 -10.48 -17.23
N GLU A 46 18.47 -9.73 -18.33
CA GLU A 46 18.90 -8.33 -18.36
C GLU A 46 17.87 -7.42 -17.68
N ARG A 47 16.58 -7.59 -17.97
CA ARG A 47 15.52 -6.63 -17.59
C ARG A 47 14.81 -6.99 -16.30
N VAL A 48 14.70 -8.27 -15.96
CA VAL A 48 14.00 -8.74 -14.74
C VAL A 48 15.01 -8.87 -13.60
N THR A 49 15.35 -7.72 -13.02
CA THR A 49 16.25 -7.63 -11.87
C THR A 49 15.54 -8.00 -10.56
N SER A 50 16.32 -8.13 -9.48
CA SER A 50 15.78 -8.21 -8.12
C SER A 50 14.82 -7.06 -7.81
N ASP A 51 15.15 -5.85 -8.26
CA ASP A 51 14.39 -4.64 -7.97
C ASP A 51 13.01 -4.66 -8.66
N VAL A 52 12.92 -5.27 -9.85
CA VAL A 52 11.63 -5.48 -10.53
C VAL A 52 10.76 -6.46 -9.75
N ILE A 53 11.36 -7.53 -9.24
CA ILE A 53 10.64 -8.52 -8.42
C ILE A 53 10.18 -7.88 -7.10
N GLU A 54 11.05 -7.09 -6.47
CA GLU A 54 10.74 -6.39 -5.22
C GLU A 54 9.63 -5.35 -5.44
N THR A 55 9.66 -4.58 -6.52
CA THR A 55 8.58 -3.65 -6.89
C THR A 55 7.23 -4.38 -7.03
N ALA A 56 7.22 -5.57 -7.64
CA ALA A 56 6.00 -6.36 -7.74
C ALA A 56 5.52 -6.87 -6.37
N ARG A 57 6.45 -7.23 -5.47
CA ARG A 57 6.16 -7.66 -4.11
C ARG A 57 5.58 -6.52 -3.27
N GLU A 58 6.18 -5.34 -3.32
CA GLU A 58 5.68 -4.11 -2.70
C GLU A 58 4.25 -3.80 -3.14
N ALA A 59 3.98 -3.87 -4.46
CA ALA A 59 2.65 -3.65 -5.00
C ALA A 59 1.64 -4.69 -4.48
N MET A 60 2.00 -5.98 -4.48
CA MET A 60 1.14 -7.04 -3.96
C MET A 60 0.85 -6.90 -2.46
N PHE A 61 1.83 -6.44 -1.68
CA PHE A 61 1.66 -6.17 -0.27
C PHE A 61 0.74 -4.97 -0.05
N GLY A 62 0.98 -3.87 -0.77
CA GLY A 62 0.16 -2.68 -0.75
C GLY A 62 -1.31 -2.97 -1.03
N GLU A 63 -1.62 -3.76 -2.06
CA GLU A 63 -3.00 -4.13 -2.43
C GLU A 63 -3.74 -4.94 -1.36
N GLN A 64 -3.05 -5.53 -0.38
CA GLN A 64 -3.70 -6.23 0.72
C GLN A 64 -4.08 -5.29 1.86
N LEU A 65 -3.43 -4.13 1.97
CA LEU A 65 -3.59 -3.23 3.10
C LEU A 65 -5.04 -2.75 3.22
N GLN A 66 -5.57 -2.83 4.44
CA GLN A 66 -6.87 -2.26 4.79
C GLN A 66 -6.80 -0.73 4.73
N VAL A 67 -7.70 -0.13 4.00
CA VAL A 67 -7.84 1.31 3.86
C VAL A 67 -9.26 1.68 4.28
N ARG A 68 -9.39 2.59 5.24
CA ARG A 68 -10.68 3.15 5.63
C ARG A 68 -10.99 4.29 4.68
N VAL A 69 -12.19 4.31 4.12
CA VAL A 69 -12.65 5.32 3.19
C VAL A 69 -13.90 5.98 3.75
N GLY A 70 -13.88 7.30 3.83
CA GLY A 70 -14.96 8.07 4.44
C GLY A 70 -14.99 9.52 4.00
N THR A 71 -15.92 10.25 4.60
CA THR A 71 -15.99 11.71 4.49
C THR A 71 -14.87 12.37 5.29
N ARG A 72 -14.58 13.63 4.98
CA ARG A 72 -13.65 14.45 5.77
C ARG A 72 -14.02 14.51 7.25
N ALA A 73 -15.31 14.64 7.58
CA ALA A 73 -15.77 14.66 8.97
C ALA A 73 -15.50 13.33 9.71
N GLU A 74 -15.71 12.18 9.05
CA GLU A 74 -15.37 10.87 9.62
C GLU A 74 -13.87 10.71 9.86
N PHE A 75 -13.04 11.24 8.96
CA PHE A 75 -11.58 11.25 9.11
C PHE A 75 -11.11 12.17 10.24
N GLU A 76 -11.66 13.38 10.35
CA GLU A 76 -11.33 14.33 11.42
C GLU A 76 -11.71 13.78 12.79
N ALA A 77 -12.91 13.19 12.92
CA ALA A 77 -13.34 12.53 14.16
C ALA A 77 -12.39 11.38 14.56
N TRP A 78 -11.94 10.57 13.60
CA TRP A 78 -10.94 9.53 13.89
C TRP A 78 -9.60 10.14 14.31
N ARG A 79 -9.17 11.24 13.69
CA ARG A 79 -7.88 11.89 13.96
C ARG A 79 -7.80 12.50 15.36
N GLU A 80 -8.92 12.95 15.92
CA GLU A 80 -8.99 13.47 17.29
C GLU A 80 -8.62 12.41 18.34
N GLU A 81 -8.92 11.14 18.06
CA GLU A 81 -8.62 10.01 18.95
C GLU A 81 -7.30 9.32 18.61
N ALA A 82 -6.78 9.52 17.39
CA ALA A 82 -5.58 8.85 16.91
C ALA A 82 -4.32 9.41 17.59
N ALA A 83 -3.52 8.54 18.20
CA ALA A 83 -2.20 8.91 18.73
C ALA A 83 -1.13 9.10 17.63
N GLN A 84 -1.44 8.67 16.41
CA GLN A 84 -0.48 8.60 15.30
C GLN A 84 -0.38 9.93 14.56
N SER A 85 0.83 10.28 14.13
CA SER A 85 1.07 11.40 13.22
C SER A 85 0.52 11.06 11.83
N VAL A 86 -0.38 11.90 11.30
CA VAL A 86 -1.04 11.61 10.01
C VAL A 86 -0.42 12.47 8.91
N GLU A 87 0.16 11.81 7.90
CA GLU A 87 0.55 12.45 6.64
C GLU A 87 -0.66 12.46 5.69
N VAL A 88 -1.08 13.64 5.26
CA VAL A 88 -2.22 13.81 4.35
C VAL A 88 -1.73 14.21 2.96
N ILE A 89 -2.15 13.45 1.94
CA ILE A 89 -1.75 13.63 0.55
C ILE A 89 -2.96 14.06 -0.26
N GLY A 90 -2.83 15.13 -1.04
CA GLY A 90 -3.90 15.66 -1.88
C GLY A 90 -4.31 17.07 -1.49
N ALA A 91 -5.51 17.47 -1.88
CA ALA A 91 -6.02 18.82 -1.64
C ALA A 91 -6.82 18.91 -0.33
N ASP A 92 -6.81 20.08 0.30
CA ASP A 92 -7.52 20.34 1.55
C ASP A 92 -9.03 20.55 1.37
N ASN A 93 -9.45 20.94 0.15
CA ASN A 93 -10.82 21.36 -0.16
C ASN A 93 -11.69 20.27 -0.80
N VAL A 94 -11.37 19.00 -0.60
CA VAL A 94 -12.16 17.86 -1.09
C VAL A 94 -12.89 17.14 0.04
N GLY A 95 -14.02 16.52 -0.33
CA GLY A 95 -15.00 15.98 0.62
C GLY A 95 -14.68 14.61 1.22
N HIS A 96 -13.79 13.83 0.59
CA HIS A 96 -13.52 12.46 0.99
C HIS A 96 -12.04 12.20 1.30
N VAL A 97 -11.81 11.23 2.18
CA VAL A 97 -10.49 10.85 2.65
C VAL A 97 -10.43 9.33 2.75
N ALA A 98 -9.36 8.76 2.23
CA ALA A 98 -8.94 7.40 2.50
C ALA A 98 -7.78 7.45 3.49
N TRP A 99 -7.71 6.56 4.48
CA TRP A 99 -6.60 6.51 5.43
C TRP A 99 -6.24 5.09 5.86
N HIS A 100 -4.96 4.88 6.15
CA HIS A 100 -4.39 3.64 6.65
C HIS A 100 -3.52 3.93 7.88
N ALA A 101 -3.81 3.22 8.95
CA ALA A 101 -3.28 3.50 10.29
C ALA A 101 -3.08 2.18 11.05
N PRO A 102 -1.97 1.46 10.81
CA PRO A 102 -1.70 0.22 11.52
C PRO A 102 -1.32 0.53 12.97
N PRO A 103 -1.81 -0.24 13.96
CA PRO A 103 -1.69 0.12 15.38
C PRO A 103 -0.27 0.06 15.94
N PHE A 104 0.69 -0.58 15.24
CA PHE A 104 2.08 -0.64 15.69
C PHE A 104 2.92 0.56 15.27
N ALA A 105 2.46 1.36 14.32
CA ALA A 105 3.22 2.46 13.76
C ALA A 105 2.87 3.78 14.45
N ASP A 106 3.85 4.65 14.65
CA ASP A 106 3.62 6.01 15.17
C ASP A 106 3.07 6.97 14.10
N SER A 107 2.92 6.49 12.86
CA SER A 107 2.43 7.26 11.73
C SER A 107 1.28 6.55 11.01
N ALA A 108 0.44 7.37 10.39
CA ALA A 108 -0.64 6.97 9.51
C ALA A 108 -0.56 7.80 8.21
N VAL A 109 -1.10 7.26 7.13
CA VAL A 109 -1.15 7.94 5.82
C VAL A 109 -2.59 8.09 5.38
N ALA A 110 -2.91 9.27 4.86
CA ALA A 110 -4.20 9.58 4.27
C ALA A 110 -4.06 10.15 2.86
N ALA A 111 -5.03 9.87 2.00
CA ALA A 111 -5.16 10.47 0.68
C ALA A 111 -6.56 11.07 0.52
N THR A 112 -6.63 12.33 0.09
CA THR A 112 -7.88 13.03 -0.11
C THR A 112 -8.37 12.91 -1.54
N PHE A 113 -9.68 12.89 -1.75
CA PHE A 113 -10.30 12.84 -3.08
C PHE A 113 -11.68 13.46 -3.11
N GLN A 114 -12.14 13.80 -4.33
CA GLN A 114 -13.52 14.19 -4.60
C GLN A 114 -14.28 13.01 -5.23
N ASP A 115 -13.96 12.67 -6.47
CA ASP A 115 -14.70 11.62 -7.22
C ASP A 115 -13.85 10.36 -7.51
N GLU A 116 -12.52 10.45 -7.38
CA GLU A 116 -11.57 9.40 -7.80
C GLU A 116 -11.08 8.52 -6.63
N GLU A 117 -12.01 7.83 -5.98
CA GLU A 117 -11.73 6.99 -4.80
C GLU A 117 -10.65 5.93 -5.06
N ARG A 118 -10.77 5.17 -6.16
CA ARG A 118 -9.84 4.09 -6.49
C ARG A 118 -8.41 4.59 -6.68
N ALA A 119 -8.24 5.77 -7.30
CA ALA A 119 -6.93 6.37 -7.50
C ALA A 119 -6.32 6.83 -6.16
N ALA A 120 -7.15 7.37 -5.27
CA ALA A 120 -6.73 7.79 -3.93
C ALA A 120 -6.30 6.60 -3.06
N VAL A 121 -7.08 5.52 -3.05
CA VAL A 121 -6.74 4.27 -2.34
C VAL A 121 -5.43 3.68 -2.86
N SER A 122 -5.24 3.60 -4.19
CA SER A 122 -3.99 3.09 -4.78
C SER A 122 -2.78 3.97 -4.42
N THR A 123 -2.94 5.29 -4.48
CA THR A 123 -1.89 6.25 -4.09
C THR A 123 -1.52 6.09 -2.61
N LEU A 124 -2.54 6.00 -1.75
CA LEU A 124 -2.36 5.79 -0.32
C LEU A 124 -1.62 4.49 -0.03
N ARG A 125 -1.97 3.38 -0.68
CA ARG A 125 -1.31 2.09 -0.49
C ARG A 125 0.18 2.17 -0.80
N ARG A 126 0.54 2.79 -1.93
CA ARG A 126 1.96 3.01 -2.28
C ARG A 126 2.69 3.84 -1.23
N GLN A 127 2.05 4.87 -0.71
CA GLN A 127 2.64 5.75 0.30
C GLN A 127 2.75 5.09 1.67
N ALA A 128 1.77 4.26 2.04
CA ALA A 128 1.84 3.43 3.24
C ALA A 128 3.01 2.44 3.15
N VAL A 129 3.16 1.73 2.03
CA VAL A 129 4.32 0.83 1.80
C VAL A 129 5.62 1.59 1.97
N ALA A 130 5.78 2.70 1.24
CA ALA A 130 7.02 3.47 1.24
C ALA A 130 7.40 4.06 2.60
N ARG A 131 6.43 4.48 3.41
CA ARG A 131 6.68 5.27 4.63
C ARG A 131 6.51 4.52 5.93
N ILE A 132 5.67 3.50 5.97
CA ILE A 132 5.37 2.72 7.19
C ILE A 132 6.08 1.37 7.15
N TYR A 133 6.17 0.75 5.97
CA TYR A 133 6.52 -0.66 5.88
C TYR A 133 7.95 -0.92 5.42
N LEU A 134 8.49 -0.17 4.45
CA LEU A 134 9.82 -0.46 3.88
C LEU A 134 10.94 -0.57 4.92
N ASP A 135 10.90 0.23 5.99
CA ASP A 135 11.92 0.20 7.04
C ASP A 135 11.75 -0.96 8.05
N VAL A 136 10.60 -1.64 8.06
CA VAL A 136 10.29 -2.70 9.05
C VAL A 136 10.09 -4.09 8.44
N VAL A 137 9.98 -4.22 7.12
CA VAL A 137 9.86 -5.50 6.40
C VAL A 137 11.18 -6.03 5.86
#